data_AF-A0A1B4XDA2-F1
#
_entry.id   AF-A0A1B4XDA2-F1
#
_cell.length_a   1.000
_cell.length_b   1.000
_cell.length_c   1.000
_cell.angle_alpha   90.00
_cell.angle_beta   90.00
_cell.angle_gamma   90.00
#
_symmetry.space_group_name_H-M   'P 1'
#
loop_
_entity.id
_entity.type
_entity.pdbx_description
1 polymer ?
#
loop_
_entity_poly.entity_id
_entity_poly.type
_entity_poly.pdbx_seq_one_letter_code
_entity_poly.pdbx_strand_id
1 'polypeptide(L)'
;MAAKRVVSPEEIVAVLNKALAESAALEGDCRECQVRRVGRVTDEEARQLGRNWNVDMVNGECGGECYDVLVDIAREVGGALDASWS
;
A
#
# COMPACT_ATOMS: atom_id res chain seq x y z
N MET A 1 -4.13 -8.55 -19.42
CA MET A 1 -3.69 -8.19 -18.04
C MET A 1 -2.35 -8.85 -17.82
N ALA A 2 -1.33 -8.09 -17.41
CA ALA A 2 -0.08 -8.68 -16.96
C ALA A 2 -0.37 -9.52 -15.69
N ALA A 3 0.28 -10.67 -15.56
CA ALA A 3 0.20 -11.45 -14.33
C ALA A 3 0.86 -10.64 -13.21
N LYS A 4 0.18 -10.51 -12.07
CA LYS A 4 0.74 -9.84 -10.90
C LYS A 4 1.86 -10.66 -10.30
N ARG A 5 2.86 -9.98 -9.75
CA ARG A 5 3.94 -10.63 -9.01
C ARG A 5 3.48 -10.88 -7.58
N VAL A 6 3.66 -12.12 -7.11
CA VAL A 6 3.39 -12.48 -5.72
C VAL A 6 4.66 -12.28 -4.91
N VAL A 7 4.56 -11.52 -3.81
CA VAL A 7 5.69 -11.13 -2.95
C VAL A 7 5.32 -11.22 -1.47
N SER A 8 6.29 -11.10 -0.56
CA SER A 8 5.98 -11.11 0.87
C SER A 8 5.29 -9.81 1.32
N PRO A 9 4.51 -9.81 2.42
CA PRO A 9 3.92 -8.59 2.97
C PRO A 9 4.95 -7.49 3.25
N GLU A 10 6.13 -7.86 3.73
CA GLU A 10 7.23 -6.92 4.03
C GLU A 10 7.78 -6.26 2.76
N GLU A 11 7.85 -7.01 1.64
CA GLU A 11 8.26 -6.44 0.36
C GLU A 11 7.22 -5.42 -0.16
N ILE A 12 5.92 -5.70 0.02
CA ILE A 12 4.86 -4.74 -0.34
C ILE A 12 5.00 -3.47 0.49
N VAL A 13 5.24 -3.59 1.80
CA VAL A 13 5.48 -2.44 2.68
C VAL A 13 6.67 -1.63 2.19
N ALA A 14 7.78 -2.28 1.83
CA ALA A 14 8.97 -1.59 1.31
C ALA A 14 8.68 -0.86 -0.01
N VAL A 15 7.91 -1.47 -0.92
CA VAL A 15 7.49 -0.85 -2.18
C VAL A 15 6.57 0.35 -1.93
N LEU A 16 5.59 0.22 -1.04
CA LEU A 16 4.68 1.32 -0.66
C LEU A 16 5.45 2.50 -0.07
N ASN A 17 6.34 2.25 0.88
CA ASN A 17 7.13 3.30 1.53
C ASN A 17 8.09 3.99 0.56
N LYS A 18 8.69 3.24 -0.37
CA LYS A 18 9.50 3.83 -1.43
C LYS A 18 8.66 4.72 -2.35
N ALA A 19 7.51 4.23 -2.82
CA ALA A 19 6.62 4.98 -3.70
C ALA A 19 6.07 6.24 -3.00
N LEU A 20 5.75 6.17 -1.71
CA LEU A 20 5.40 7.33 -0.90
C LEU A 20 6.55 8.34 -0.85
N ALA A 21 7.75 7.92 -0.47
CA ALA A 21 8.91 8.81 -0.37
C ALA A 21 9.29 9.47 -1.71
N GLU A 22 9.03 8.80 -2.83
CA GLU A 22 9.25 9.31 -4.20
C GLU A 22 8.08 10.15 -4.73
N SER A 23 6.92 10.14 -4.06
CA SER A 23 5.74 10.87 -4.50
C SER A 23 5.94 12.37 -4.35
N ALA A 24 5.92 13.06 -5.50
CA ALA A 24 5.97 14.53 -5.54
C ALA A 24 4.71 15.19 -4.93
N ALA A 25 3.64 14.42 -4.69
CA ALA A 25 2.42 14.90 -4.03
C ALA A 25 2.56 14.99 -2.50
N LEU A 26 3.63 14.46 -1.91
CA LEU A 26 3.90 14.56 -0.48
C LEU A 26 4.93 15.68 -0.20
N GLU A 27 4.46 16.75 0.46
CA GLU A 27 5.30 17.83 0.99
C GLU A 27 5.24 17.86 2.54
N GLY A 28 6.31 18.33 3.19
CA GLY A 28 6.37 18.44 4.65
C GLY A 28 6.18 17.10 5.38
N ASP A 29 5.33 17.10 6.41
CA ASP A 29 5.05 15.98 7.32
C ASP A 29 4.54 14.73 6.59
N CYS A 30 3.94 14.88 5.40
CA CYS A 30 3.50 13.75 4.58
C CYS A 30 4.66 12.82 4.16
N ARG A 31 5.90 13.32 4.08
CA ARG A 31 7.09 12.50 3.78
C ARG A 31 7.52 11.62 4.94
N GLU A 32 7.08 11.95 6.16
CA GLU A 32 7.31 11.13 7.35
C GLU A 32 6.30 9.99 7.45
N CYS A 33 5.25 9.99 6.60
CA CYS A 33 4.30 8.89 6.57
C CYS A 33 4.97 7.58 6.11
N GLN A 34 4.89 6.58 6.97
CA GLN A 34 5.34 5.22 6.67
C GLN A 34 4.23 4.21 6.91
N VAL A 35 4.06 3.33 5.93
CA VAL A 35 3.31 2.09 6.06
C VAL A 35 4.10 1.13 6.93
N ARG A 36 3.48 0.63 8.00
CA ARG A 36 4.13 -0.32 8.93
C ARG A 36 3.87 -1.76 8.57
N ARG A 37 2.65 -2.08 8.14
CA ARG A 37 2.25 -3.43 7.75
C ARG A 37 1.12 -3.40 6.73
N VAL A 38 0.99 -4.49 5.99
CA VAL A 38 -0.21 -4.80 5.21
C VAL A 38 -0.92 -5.99 5.83
N GLY A 39 -2.24 -5.94 5.86
CA GLY A 39 -3.12 -6.98 6.38
C GLY A 39 -3.80 -7.76 5.27
N ARG A 40 -4.16 -9.01 5.57
CA ARG A 40 -4.97 -9.84 4.66
C ARG A 40 -6.40 -9.33 4.64
N VAL A 41 -6.99 -9.34 3.46
CA VAL A 41 -8.42 -9.03 3.24
C VAL A 41 -9.19 -10.28 2.83
N THR A 42 -10.50 -10.20 2.90
CA THR A 42 -11.41 -11.22 2.36
C THR A 42 -11.34 -11.27 0.83
N ASP A 43 -11.80 -12.37 0.24
CA ASP A 43 -11.84 -12.52 -1.23
C ASP A 43 -12.76 -11.48 -1.90
N GLU A 44 -13.82 -11.04 -1.20
CA GLU A 44 -14.71 -9.99 -1.68
C GLU A 44 -14.00 -8.64 -1.73
N GLU A 45 -13.36 -8.24 -0.63
CA GLU A 45 -12.55 -7.04 -0.56
C GLU A 45 -11.41 -7.09 -1.58
N ALA A 46 -10.79 -8.25 -1.79
CA ALA A 46 -9.71 -8.39 -2.75
C ALA A 46 -10.15 -8.08 -4.19
N ARG A 47 -11.38 -8.47 -4.56
CA ARG A 47 -11.97 -8.14 -5.87
C ARG A 47 -12.27 -6.65 -6.00
N GLN A 48 -12.74 -6.01 -4.93
CA GLN A 48 -13.06 -4.58 -4.92
C GLN A 48 -11.80 -3.71 -4.97
N LEU A 49 -10.79 -4.06 -4.16
CA LEU A 49 -9.51 -3.36 -4.07
C LEU A 49 -8.60 -3.68 -5.25
N GLY A 50 -8.89 -4.75 -5.98
CA GLY A 50 -8.04 -5.29 -7.03
C GLY A 50 -6.67 -5.71 -6.52
N ARG A 51 -6.57 -6.19 -5.27
CA ARG A 51 -5.35 -6.68 -4.58
C ARG A 51 -5.75 -7.49 -3.35
N ASN A 52 -4.96 -8.47 -2.92
CA ASN A 52 -5.33 -9.34 -1.79
C ASN A 52 -4.85 -8.85 -0.40
N TRP A 53 -4.55 -7.55 -0.27
CA TRP A 53 -4.05 -6.94 0.95
C TRP A 53 -4.58 -5.51 1.14
N ASN A 54 -4.64 -5.04 2.38
CA ASN A 54 -4.90 -3.65 2.72
C ASN A 54 -3.79 -3.07 3.61
N VAL A 55 -3.66 -1.75 3.64
CA VAL A 55 -2.71 -1.07 4.54
C VAL A 55 -3.33 -1.02 5.93
N ASP A 56 -2.61 -1.53 6.92
CA ASP A 56 -3.11 -1.63 8.29
C ASP A 56 -2.30 -0.70 9.20
N MET A 57 -2.94 0.41 9.56
CA MET A 57 -2.29 1.58 10.16
C MET A 57 -2.26 1.47 11.68
N VAL A 58 -1.28 0.76 12.24
CA VAL A 58 -1.11 0.68 13.71
C VAL A 58 -0.11 1.76 14.17
N ASN A 59 -0.61 2.82 14.82
CA ASN A 59 0.13 3.94 15.43
C ASN A 59 0.61 5.10 14.52
N GLY A 60 -0.20 5.54 13.54
CA GLY A 60 0.11 6.70 12.66
C GLY A 60 1.07 6.33 11.51
N GLU A 61 1.10 6.98 10.34
CA GLU A 61 1.35 8.42 10.16
C GLU A 61 0.85 8.99 8.79
N CYS A 62 -0.19 8.45 8.17
CA CYS A 62 -0.87 9.09 7.03
C CYS A 62 -2.26 9.59 7.42
N GLY A 63 -2.41 10.89 7.65
CA GLY A 63 -3.71 11.55 7.88
C GLY A 63 -4.03 12.56 6.78
N GLY A 64 -5.31 12.91 6.64
CA GLY A 64 -5.77 13.93 5.68
C GLY A 64 -5.31 13.63 4.25
N GLU A 65 -4.74 14.63 3.58
CA GLU A 65 -4.30 14.54 2.19
C GLU A 65 -3.18 13.50 1.97
N CYS A 66 -2.34 13.22 2.97
CA CYS A 66 -1.31 12.18 2.85
C CYS A 66 -1.94 10.78 2.74
N TYR A 67 -3.11 10.57 3.36
CA TYR A 67 -3.84 9.31 3.27
C TYR A 67 -4.40 9.08 1.86
N ASP A 68 -4.89 10.13 1.20
CA ASP A 68 -5.41 10.02 -0.17
C ASP A 68 -4.30 9.61 -1.15
N VAL A 69 -3.11 10.20 -1.00
CA VAL A 69 -1.93 9.81 -1.79
C VAL A 69 -1.50 8.36 -1.49
N LEU A 70 -1.53 7.93 -0.22
CA LEU A 70 -1.29 6.54 0.14
C LEU A 70 -2.29 5.59 -0.52
N VAL A 71 -3.58 5.94 -0.55
CA VAL A 71 -4.62 5.14 -1.19
C VAL A 71 -4.37 5.00 -2.69
N ASP A 72 -3.99 6.09 -3.36
CA ASP A 72 -3.67 6.08 -4.80
C ASP A 72 -2.44 5.22 -5.09
N ILE A 73 -1.37 5.37 -4.32
CA ILE A 73 -0.16 4.55 -4.43
C ILE A 73 -0.48 3.08 -4.16
N ALA A 74 -1.26 2.77 -3.12
CA ALA A 74 -1.65 1.39 -2.80
C ALA A 74 -2.49 0.76 -3.91
N ARG A 75 -3.30 1.55 -4.62
CA ARG A 75 -4.04 1.09 -5.79
C ARG A 75 -3.11 0.77 -6.96
N GLU A 76 -2.13 1.62 -7.24
CA GLU A 76 -1.14 1.38 -8.30
C GLU A 76 -0.30 0.13 -8.00
N VAL A 77 0.28 0.06 -6.80
CA VAL A 77 1.08 -1.09 -6.35
C VAL A 77 0.23 -2.36 -6.34
N GLY A 78 -1.02 -2.29 -5.87
CA GLY A 78 -1.97 -3.39 -5.90
C GLY A 78 -2.33 -3.90 -7.29
N GLY A 79 -2.21 -3.04 -8.31
CA GLY A 79 -2.36 -3.44 -9.71
C GLY A 79 -1.23 -4.35 -10.23
N ALA A 80 -0.05 -4.28 -9.61
CA ALA A 80 1.14 -5.04 -10.01
C ALA A 80 1.49 -6.19 -9.06
N LEU A 81 1.15 -6.06 -7.77
CA LEU A 81 1.60 -6.96 -6.70
C LEU A 81 0.43 -7.55 -5.90
N ASP A 82 0.55 -8.83 -5.57
CA ASP A 82 -0.26 -9.49 -4.53
C ASP A 82 0.67 -10.05 -3.42
N ALA A 83 0.13 -10.19 -2.21
CA ALA A 83 0.82 -10.71 -1.05
C ALA A 83 0.76 -12.25 -0.99
N SER A 84 1.86 -12.88 -0.62
CA SER A 84 1.90 -14.27 -0.17
C SER A 84 1.62 -14.33 1.32
N TRP A 85 0.62 -15.10 1.73
CA TRP A 85 0.24 -15.31 3.13
C TRP A 85 0.74 -16.65 3.70
N SER A 86 1.76 -17.21 3.05
CA SER A 86 2.43 -18.48 3.37
C SER A 86 3.11 -18.47 4.72
#